data_AF-A0A1G7QK74-F1
#
_entry.id   AF-A0A1G7QK74-F1
#
_cell.length_a   1.000
_cell.length_b   1.000
_cell.length_c   1.000
_cell.angle_alpha   90.00
_cell.angle_beta   90.00
_cell.angle_gamma   90.00
#
_symmetry.space_group_name_H-M   'P 1'
#
loop_
_entity.id
_entity.type
_entity.pdbx_description
1 polymer ?
#
loop_
_entity_poly.entity_id
_entity_poly.type
_entity_poly.pdbx_seq_one_letter_code
_entity_poly.pdbx_strand_id
1 'polypeptide(L)'
;MKRLTYVTLAYIALPSVLFIWYWLAPIYATVSLIACSFAFAMSVRGLGRDSPEINLKPIVISSAILALIVCSLSEFGMVPYQSYDYLIHNYKLNILATKPLPIYEEDKGIYMCYYLGFYLIPALLSKCTSLSWAKYYFFLWCAAGVTLTFIWTQIKFIHFGFWQRIFVCLSLLIGAYISICYPLLDWLAPQSGVIQNNAVYLPDKFVLNQVPVFTRSLSESPQHTIPCILMVSMFVAVCKEKNYLFSLLFLLPATLFLTPFATVGMLPFVLIPVFVYFKDLIAESFGRCLLFLITTTLAYLPVLLFLAGSQATDMESNRVIWNSGASDWIVYYAFYLFFSYGIWFVFFGRDLLYFDRTIVLAAIAFACVLSLFQVGYYNDLNIRAALCIQMIMGMSIAHLFVNLWSKKQKLRKGILLGIVFWVANGTSSVKFYYDRIFVLKGKRNTIENPNVSGFGTDIYDMLERAYSSNGPEVVKQYSLKEGSLFEKYLLKK
;
A
#
# COMPACT_ATOMS: atom_id res chain seq x y z
N MET A 1 12.41 8.16 19.21
CA MET A 1 11.95 8.54 17.86
C MET A 1 13.00 8.36 16.78
N LYS A 2 14.14 9.05 16.83
CA LYS A 2 15.21 8.96 15.82
C LYS A 2 15.56 7.55 15.33
N ARG A 3 15.87 6.61 16.24
CA ARG A 3 16.18 5.20 15.90
C ARG A 3 15.05 4.50 15.13
N LEU A 4 13.79 4.75 15.51
CA LEU A 4 12.63 4.19 14.81
C LEU A 4 12.53 4.73 13.38
N THR A 5 12.81 6.02 13.18
CA THR A 5 12.89 6.62 11.85
C THR A 5 13.97 5.97 11.00
N TYR A 6 15.18 5.78 11.53
CA TYR A 6 16.24 5.05 10.81
C TYR A 6 15.77 3.66 10.35
N VAL A 7 15.20 2.87 11.27
CA VAL A 7 14.72 1.52 10.95
C VAL A 7 13.60 1.56 9.90
N THR A 8 12.69 2.52 10.00
CA THR A 8 11.57 2.69 9.05
C THR A 8 12.06 3.06 7.65
N LEU A 9 12.95 4.06 7.56
CA LEU A 9 13.51 4.49 6.27
C LEU A 9 14.36 3.38 5.66
N ALA A 10 15.14 2.65 6.47
CA ALA A 10 15.95 1.53 6.00
C ALA A 10 15.07 0.39 5.48
N TYR A 11 14.02 0.01 6.22
CA TYR A 11 13.05 -1.02 5.81
C TYR A 11 12.45 -0.71 4.44
N ILE A 12 12.03 0.54 4.23
CA ILE A 12 11.42 0.99 2.98
C ILE A 12 12.44 1.10 1.83
N ALA A 13 13.65 1.60 2.09
CA ALA A 13 14.65 1.81 1.05
C ALA A 13 15.38 0.52 0.61
N LEU A 14 15.44 -0.49 1.48
CA LEU A 14 16.26 -1.68 1.27
C LEU A 14 15.94 -2.42 -0.05
N PRO A 15 14.66 -2.66 -0.44
CA PRO A 15 14.34 -3.23 -1.74
C PRO A 15 14.91 -2.45 -2.92
N SER A 16 14.81 -1.12 -2.89
CA SER A 16 15.31 -0.25 -3.95
C SER A 16 16.84 -0.26 -4.01
N VAL A 17 17.52 -0.28 -2.86
CA VAL A 17 18.99 -0.41 -2.77
C VAL A 17 19.46 -1.71 -3.41
N LEU A 18 18.77 -2.83 -3.13
CA LEU A 18 19.12 -4.12 -3.72
C LEU A 18 18.79 -4.18 -5.21
N PHE A 19 17.68 -3.61 -5.64
CA PHE A 19 17.40 -3.44 -7.06
C PHE A 19 18.52 -2.68 -7.76
N ILE A 20 18.93 -1.55 -7.20
CA ILE A 20 20.03 -0.74 -7.73
C ILE A 20 21.31 -1.58 -7.85
N TRP A 21 21.60 -2.41 -6.86
CA TRP A 21 22.78 -3.29 -6.88
C TRP A 21 22.70 -4.40 -7.95
N TYR A 22 21.55 -5.06 -8.08
CA TYR A 22 21.42 -6.27 -8.92
C TYR A 22 21.01 -5.99 -10.38
N TRP A 23 20.25 -4.93 -10.65
CA TRP A 23 19.73 -4.64 -12.00
C TRP A 23 20.59 -3.64 -12.79
N LEU A 24 21.33 -2.74 -12.13
CA LEU A 24 22.06 -1.68 -12.82
C LEU A 24 23.47 -2.10 -13.19
N ALA A 25 23.97 -1.58 -14.31
CA ALA A 25 25.38 -1.66 -14.63
C ALA A 25 26.22 -0.98 -13.51
N PRO A 26 27.45 -1.48 -13.22
CA PRO A 26 28.20 -1.11 -12.01
C PRO A 26 28.40 0.39 -11.78
N ILE A 27 28.60 1.17 -12.86
CA ILE A 27 28.81 2.61 -12.76
C ILE A 27 27.55 3.34 -12.26
N TYR A 28 26.39 3.03 -12.83
CA TYR A 28 25.12 3.65 -12.43
C TYR A 28 24.65 3.16 -11.06
N ALA A 29 24.90 1.88 -10.75
CA ALA A 29 24.66 1.33 -9.42
C ALA A 29 25.45 2.13 -8.37
N THR A 30 26.76 2.33 -8.58
CA THR A 30 27.64 3.05 -7.65
C THR A 30 27.18 4.48 -7.42
N VAL A 31 26.91 5.23 -8.49
CA VAL A 31 26.42 6.62 -8.40
C VAL A 31 25.10 6.70 -7.64
N SER A 32 24.15 5.81 -7.97
CA SER A 32 22.83 5.80 -7.33
C SER A 32 22.91 5.40 -5.85
N LEU A 33 23.79 4.47 -5.48
CA LEU A 33 23.99 4.05 -4.09
C LEU A 33 24.63 5.16 -3.26
N ILE A 34 25.66 5.83 -3.76
CA ILE A 34 26.28 6.98 -3.08
C ILE A 34 25.24 8.07 -2.86
N ALA A 35 24.47 8.40 -3.91
CA ALA A 35 23.40 9.40 -3.83
C ALA A 35 22.32 8.98 -2.82
N CYS A 36 21.94 7.70 -2.80
CA CYS A 36 20.96 7.14 -1.86
C CYS A 36 21.47 7.23 -0.42
N SER A 37 22.72 6.85 -0.15
CA SER A 37 23.34 6.96 1.17
C SER A 37 23.39 8.41 1.65
N PHE A 38 23.71 9.35 0.76
CA PHE A 38 23.73 10.77 1.08
C PHE A 38 22.34 11.31 1.40
N ALA A 39 21.34 11.04 0.54
CA ALA A 39 19.94 11.43 0.77
C ALA A 39 19.39 10.82 2.07
N PHE A 40 19.70 9.55 2.34
CA PHE A 40 19.34 8.87 3.58
C PHE A 40 19.96 9.58 4.79
N ALA A 41 21.26 9.89 4.76
CA ALA A 41 21.95 10.60 5.84
C ALA A 41 21.34 12.00 6.09
N MET A 42 21.00 12.74 5.02
CA MET A 42 20.32 14.04 5.14
C MET A 42 18.94 13.92 5.79
N SER A 43 18.21 12.84 5.50
CA SER A 43 16.86 12.55 6.00
C SER A 43 16.80 12.33 7.51
N VAL A 44 17.94 12.01 8.13
CA VAL A 44 18.04 11.64 9.55
C VAL A 44 18.94 12.57 10.36
N ARG A 45 19.75 13.40 9.69
CA ARG A 45 20.71 14.34 10.33
C ARG A 45 20.01 15.40 11.18
N GLY A 46 18.84 15.88 10.74
CA GLY A 46 18.06 16.92 11.42
C GLY A 46 17.13 16.43 12.54
N LEU A 47 17.07 15.12 12.79
CA LEU A 47 16.22 14.57 13.85
C LEU A 47 16.81 14.92 15.22
N GLY A 48 16.15 15.87 15.90
CA GLY A 48 16.54 16.40 17.21
C GLY A 48 16.53 15.34 18.32
N ARG A 49 17.24 15.65 19.41
CA ARG A 49 17.25 14.83 20.64
C ARG A 49 16.06 15.15 21.56
N ASP A 50 15.44 16.31 21.38
CA ASP A 50 14.44 16.88 22.29
C ASP A 50 13.03 16.30 22.14
N SER A 51 12.89 15.11 21.55
CA SER A 51 11.62 14.39 21.62
C SER A 51 11.39 13.96 23.07
N PRO A 52 10.16 14.05 23.60
CA PRO A 52 9.85 13.53 24.93
C PRO A 52 10.33 12.09 25.06
N GLU A 53 10.84 11.73 26.24
CA GLU A 53 11.29 10.36 26.53
C GLU A 53 10.08 9.41 26.56
N ILE A 54 9.68 8.95 25.38
CA ILE A 54 8.66 7.92 25.25
C ILE A 54 9.32 6.58 25.56
N ASN A 55 8.83 5.88 26.59
CA ASN A 55 9.20 4.50 26.82
C ASN A 55 8.66 3.61 25.68
N LEU A 56 9.50 3.34 24.69
CA LEU A 56 9.13 2.60 23.48
C LEU A 56 8.94 1.10 23.74
N LYS A 57 9.50 0.52 24.80
CA LYS A 57 9.46 -0.93 25.06
C LYS A 57 8.04 -1.51 25.05
N PRO A 58 7.07 -1.00 25.83
CA PRO A 58 5.69 -1.52 25.80
C PRO A 58 5.01 -1.32 24.44
N ILE A 59 5.31 -0.23 23.74
CA ILE A 59 4.76 0.05 22.40
C ILE A 59 5.29 -0.97 21.39
N VAL A 60 6.59 -1.25 21.40
CA VAL A 60 7.24 -2.23 20.51
C VAL A 60 6.68 -3.62 20.77
N ILE A 61 6.62 -4.06 22.03
CA ILE A 61 6.14 -5.41 22.39
C ILE A 61 4.68 -5.58 21.96
N SER A 62 3.81 -4.65 22.33
CA SER A 62 2.38 -4.74 21.97
C SER A 62 2.16 -4.67 20.46
N SER A 63 2.91 -3.82 19.74
CA SER A 63 2.85 -3.75 18.27
C SER A 63 3.31 -5.03 17.60
N ALA A 64 4.38 -5.65 18.10
CA ALA A 64 4.90 -6.91 17.57
C ALA A 64 3.90 -8.05 17.79
N ILE A 65 3.29 -8.15 18.97
CA ILE A 65 2.26 -9.16 19.26
C ILE A 65 1.05 -8.98 18.34
N LEU A 66 0.53 -7.75 18.22
CA LEU A 66 -0.59 -7.47 17.33
C LEU A 66 -0.25 -7.77 15.86
N ALA A 67 0.93 -7.38 15.40
CA ALA A 67 1.39 -7.67 14.05
C ALA A 67 1.48 -9.17 13.79
N LEU A 68 2.04 -9.95 14.73
CA LEU A 68 2.12 -11.41 14.60
C LEU A 68 0.72 -12.04 14.50
N ILE A 69 -0.24 -11.60 15.32
CA ILE A 69 -1.62 -12.08 15.26
C ILE A 69 -2.24 -11.78 13.89
N VAL A 70 -2.19 -10.52 13.45
CA VAL A 70 -2.78 -10.10 12.17
C VAL A 70 -2.12 -10.79 10.97
N CYS A 71 -0.79 -10.88 10.97
CA CYS A 71 -0.03 -11.57 9.93
C CYS A 71 -0.33 -13.08 9.90
N SER A 72 -0.50 -13.73 11.05
CA SER A 72 -0.83 -15.17 11.12
C SER A 72 -2.22 -15.48 10.57
N LEU A 73 -3.14 -14.52 10.62
CA LEU A 73 -4.48 -14.66 10.04
C LEU A 73 -4.53 -14.30 8.54
N SER A 74 -3.46 -13.77 7.97
CA SER A 74 -3.37 -13.40 6.55
C SER A 74 -2.97 -14.61 5.70
N GLU A 75 -3.14 -14.56 4.38
CA GLU A 75 -2.79 -15.67 3.47
C GLU A 75 -1.30 -16.04 3.49
N PHE A 76 -0.42 -15.10 3.86
CA PHE A 76 0.99 -15.39 4.14
C PHE A 76 1.29 -15.94 5.54
N GLY A 77 0.27 -16.05 6.40
CA GLY A 77 0.32 -16.49 7.79
C GLY A 77 0.11 -17.99 8.02
N MET A 78 0.27 -18.82 6.98
CA MET A 78 -0.01 -20.27 6.98
C MET A 78 -1.49 -20.66 6.99
N VAL A 79 -2.37 -19.76 6.54
CA VAL A 79 -3.80 -20.06 6.39
C VAL A 79 -4.04 -21.10 5.27
N PRO A 80 -5.03 -22.00 5.40
CA PRO A 80 -5.33 -23.03 4.41
C PRO A 80 -5.70 -22.53 3.01
N TYR A 81 -6.31 -21.38 2.89
CA TYR A 81 -6.74 -20.82 1.61
C TYR A 81 -5.67 -19.88 1.05
N GLN A 82 -5.46 -19.91 -0.27
CA GLN A 82 -4.70 -18.92 -1.02
C GLN A 82 -5.58 -18.39 -2.13
N SER A 83 -5.73 -17.07 -2.19
CA SER A 83 -6.37 -16.39 -3.31
C SER A 83 -5.51 -16.53 -4.55
N TYR A 84 -6.13 -16.31 -5.70
CA TYR A 84 -5.45 -16.23 -6.97
C TYR A 84 -4.24 -15.27 -6.95
N ASP A 85 -4.43 -14.06 -6.41
CA ASP A 85 -3.38 -13.04 -6.35
C ASP A 85 -2.22 -13.54 -5.47
N TYR A 86 -2.53 -14.34 -4.45
CA TYR A 86 -1.53 -14.95 -3.59
C TYR A 86 -0.72 -16.04 -4.28
N LEU A 87 -1.34 -16.85 -5.14
CA LEU A 87 -0.61 -17.87 -5.91
C LEU A 87 0.52 -17.23 -6.75
N ILE A 88 0.31 -16.03 -7.28
CA ILE A 88 1.32 -15.28 -8.04
C ILE A 88 2.51 -14.87 -7.15
N HIS A 89 2.29 -14.59 -5.86
CA HIS A 89 3.38 -14.25 -4.93
C HIS A 89 4.36 -15.42 -4.78
N ASN A 90 3.85 -16.66 -4.77
CA ASN A 90 4.69 -17.85 -4.70
C ASN A 90 5.58 -17.99 -5.95
N TYR A 91 5.04 -17.69 -7.15
CA TYR A 91 5.85 -17.61 -8.37
C TYR A 91 6.92 -16.53 -8.30
N LYS A 92 6.59 -15.31 -7.88
CA LYS A 92 7.55 -14.21 -7.77
C LYS A 92 8.69 -14.54 -6.81
N LEU A 93 8.37 -15.10 -5.64
CA LEU A 93 9.36 -15.53 -4.65
C LEU A 93 10.24 -16.66 -5.20
N ASN A 94 9.65 -17.65 -5.88
CA ASN A 94 10.39 -18.74 -6.49
C ASN A 94 11.39 -18.22 -7.52
N ILE A 95 10.92 -17.42 -8.47
CA ILE A 95 11.73 -16.90 -9.58
C ILE A 95 12.87 -16.04 -9.05
N LEU A 96 12.60 -15.11 -8.12
CA LEU A 96 13.63 -14.26 -7.52
C LEU A 96 14.68 -15.06 -6.72
N ALA A 97 14.27 -16.18 -6.09
CA ALA A 97 15.17 -17.02 -5.31
C ALA A 97 16.00 -17.98 -6.18
N THR A 98 15.51 -18.38 -7.35
CA THR A 98 16.12 -19.44 -8.17
C THR A 98 16.80 -18.94 -9.45
N LYS A 99 16.21 -17.97 -10.17
CA LYS A 99 16.77 -17.43 -11.41
C LYS A 99 17.90 -16.40 -11.14
N PRO A 100 18.83 -16.17 -12.08
CA PRO A 100 19.76 -15.05 -12.01
C PRO A 100 19.02 -13.70 -12.06
N LEU A 101 19.67 -12.65 -11.53
CA LEU A 101 19.15 -11.28 -11.55
C LEU A 101 20.03 -10.43 -12.49
N PRO A 102 19.45 -9.56 -13.34
CA PRO A 102 18.01 -9.31 -13.55
C PRO A 102 17.27 -10.51 -14.14
N ILE A 103 15.96 -10.63 -13.87
CA ILE A 103 15.14 -11.76 -14.35
C ILE A 103 14.87 -11.59 -15.85
N TYR A 104 15.40 -12.50 -16.65
CA TYR A 104 15.15 -12.61 -18.09
C TYR A 104 14.40 -13.91 -18.39
N GLU A 105 13.38 -13.84 -19.25
CA GLU A 105 12.68 -15.01 -19.75
C GLU A 105 13.11 -15.28 -21.19
N GLU A 106 13.90 -16.34 -21.38
CA GLU A 106 14.55 -16.66 -22.65
C GLU A 106 13.53 -16.97 -23.75
N ASP A 107 12.51 -17.77 -23.43
CA ASP A 107 11.47 -18.19 -24.39
C ASP A 107 10.66 -17.02 -24.95
N LYS A 108 10.52 -15.94 -24.19
CA LYS A 108 9.72 -14.77 -24.54
C LYS A 108 10.56 -13.55 -24.92
N GLY A 109 11.89 -13.61 -24.72
CA GLY A 109 12.80 -12.50 -25.03
C GLY A 109 12.58 -11.25 -24.20
N ILE A 110 12.05 -11.37 -22.97
CA ILE A 110 11.60 -10.23 -22.15
C ILE A 110 12.22 -10.24 -20.77
N TYR A 111 12.58 -9.05 -20.27
CA TYR A 111 12.90 -8.86 -18.86
C TYR A 111 11.63 -8.67 -18.05
N MET A 112 11.55 -9.37 -16.92
CA MET A 112 10.44 -9.19 -15.99
C MET A 112 10.52 -7.79 -15.36
N CYS A 113 9.44 -7.05 -15.54
CA CYS A 113 9.24 -5.73 -14.96
C CYS A 113 8.09 -5.81 -13.94
N TYR A 114 8.04 -4.83 -13.03
CA TYR A 114 6.88 -4.57 -12.18
C TYR A 114 6.67 -5.46 -10.93
N TYR A 115 6.37 -4.81 -9.80
CA TYR A 115 6.05 -5.40 -8.49
C TYR A 115 6.99 -6.51 -8.01
N LEU A 116 8.30 -6.30 -8.14
CA LEU A 116 9.33 -7.23 -7.64
C LEU A 116 9.89 -6.83 -6.26
N GLY A 117 9.90 -5.54 -5.94
CA GLY A 117 10.70 -5.03 -4.83
C GLY A 117 10.37 -5.64 -3.48
N PHE A 118 9.09 -5.76 -3.15
CA PHE A 118 8.69 -6.26 -1.84
C PHE A 118 9.12 -7.72 -1.57
N TYR A 119 9.34 -8.51 -2.61
CA TYR A 119 9.72 -9.92 -2.53
C TYR A 119 11.24 -10.13 -2.54
N LEU A 120 12.01 -9.09 -2.88
CA LEU A 120 13.46 -9.21 -3.11
C LEU A 120 14.21 -9.61 -1.84
N ILE A 121 13.86 -9.03 -0.68
CA ILE A 121 14.48 -9.36 0.62
C ILE A 121 14.32 -10.85 0.96
N PRO A 122 13.09 -11.38 1.08
CA PRO A 122 12.90 -12.78 1.43
C PRO A 122 13.46 -13.73 0.38
N ALA A 123 13.36 -13.40 -0.92
CA ALA A 123 13.89 -14.24 -1.98
C ALA A 123 15.42 -14.34 -1.95
N LEU A 124 16.13 -13.23 -1.72
CA LEU A 124 17.60 -13.25 -1.60
C LEU A 124 18.07 -13.99 -0.35
N LEU A 125 17.37 -13.82 0.78
CA LEU A 125 17.65 -14.61 1.99
C LEU A 125 17.51 -16.12 1.71
N SER A 126 16.47 -16.52 0.97
CA SER A 126 16.28 -17.91 0.54
C SER A 126 17.32 -18.39 -0.44
N LYS A 127 17.79 -17.53 -1.34
CA LYS A 127 18.89 -17.86 -2.26
C LYS A 127 20.18 -18.16 -1.51
N CYS A 128 20.41 -17.51 -0.36
CA CYS A 128 21.56 -17.75 0.51
C CYS A 128 21.40 -18.93 1.48
N THR A 129 20.19 -19.45 1.68
CA THR A 129 19.94 -20.53 2.65
C THR A 129 19.26 -21.73 2.00
N SER A 130 17.95 -21.68 1.82
CA SER A 130 17.14 -22.67 1.11
C SER A 130 15.80 -22.07 0.71
N LEU A 131 15.25 -22.57 -0.39
CA LEU A 131 13.91 -22.22 -0.86
C LEU A 131 12.82 -22.58 0.16
N SER A 132 13.02 -23.62 0.96
CA SER A 132 12.08 -24.04 2.01
C SER A 132 11.90 -23.00 3.12
N TRP A 133 12.87 -22.09 3.29
CA TRP A 133 12.79 -21.00 4.26
C TRP A 133 12.06 -19.75 3.74
N ALA A 134 11.75 -19.67 2.44
CA ALA A 134 11.23 -18.46 1.79
C ALA A 134 9.93 -17.95 2.41
N LYS A 135 9.01 -18.85 2.73
CA LYS A 135 7.74 -18.51 3.37
C LYS A 135 7.93 -17.85 4.74
N TYR A 136 8.92 -18.31 5.52
CA TYR A 136 9.20 -17.76 6.84
C TYR A 136 9.86 -16.39 6.73
N TYR A 137 10.81 -16.20 5.82
CA TYR A 137 11.39 -14.89 5.57
C TYR A 137 10.34 -13.89 5.07
N PHE A 138 9.44 -14.32 4.17
CA PHE A 138 8.35 -13.48 3.69
C PHE A 138 7.40 -13.09 4.83
N PHE A 139 7.02 -14.05 5.68
CA PHE A 139 6.21 -13.80 6.86
C PHE A 139 6.87 -12.80 7.82
N LEU A 140 8.14 -13.01 8.17
CA LEU A 140 8.90 -12.13 9.07
C LEU A 140 9.07 -10.73 8.48
N TRP A 141 9.31 -10.63 7.17
CA TRP A 141 9.39 -9.36 6.46
C TRP A 141 8.08 -8.58 6.51
N CYS A 142 6.94 -9.26 6.34
CA CYS A 142 5.62 -8.66 6.47
C CYS A 142 5.33 -8.25 7.92
N ALA A 143 5.59 -9.13 8.88
CA ALA A 143 5.39 -8.87 10.31
C ALA A 143 6.22 -7.68 10.80
N ALA A 144 7.46 -7.51 10.30
CA ALA A 144 8.29 -6.35 10.61
C ALA A 144 7.65 -5.04 10.13
N GLY A 145 7.14 -4.99 8.90
CA GLY A 145 6.47 -3.80 8.35
C GLY A 145 5.17 -3.45 9.08
N VAL A 146 4.35 -4.45 9.42
CA VAL A 146 3.12 -4.25 10.22
C VAL A 146 3.47 -3.84 11.66
N THR A 147 4.53 -4.38 12.25
CA THR A 147 5.02 -3.96 13.57
C THR A 147 5.39 -2.49 13.57
N LEU A 148 6.19 -2.03 12.59
CA LEU A 148 6.55 -0.62 12.44
C LEU A 148 5.33 0.28 12.28
N THR A 149 4.34 -0.17 11.50
CA THR A 149 3.07 0.53 11.30
C THR A 149 2.33 0.75 12.62
N PHE A 150 2.18 -0.31 13.42
CA PHE A 150 1.52 -0.21 14.72
C PHE A 150 2.33 0.60 15.73
N ILE A 151 3.67 0.57 15.70
CA ILE A 151 4.49 1.44 16.54
C ILE A 151 4.20 2.92 16.23
N TRP A 152 4.22 3.31 14.95
CA TRP A 152 3.94 4.68 14.54
C TRP A 152 2.50 5.11 14.86
N THR A 153 1.54 4.20 14.64
CA THR A 153 0.12 4.43 15.01
C THR A 153 -0.01 4.68 16.51
N GLN A 154 0.59 3.84 17.35
CA GLN A 154 0.55 4.03 18.81
C GLN A 154 1.24 5.33 19.24
N ILE A 155 2.33 5.73 18.59
CA ILE A 155 3.01 7.01 18.88
C ILE A 155 2.12 8.20 18.54
N LYS A 156 1.40 8.17 17.41
CA LYS A 156 0.41 9.22 17.08
C LYS A 156 -0.61 9.41 18.20
N PHE A 157 -1.03 8.31 18.82
CA PHE A 157 -2.02 8.29 19.88
C PHE A 157 -1.40 8.14 21.29
N ILE A 158 -0.16 8.62 21.49
CA ILE A 158 0.56 8.44 22.76
C ILE A 158 -0.16 9.07 23.97
N HIS A 159 -0.98 10.09 23.72
CA HIS A 159 -1.80 10.76 24.73
C HIS A 159 -2.98 9.92 25.23
N PHE A 160 -3.32 8.83 24.54
CA PHE A 160 -4.34 7.87 24.99
C PHE A 160 -3.73 6.78 25.89
N GLY A 161 -4.57 6.19 26.73
CA GLY A 161 -4.20 5.06 27.58
C GLY A 161 -3.80 3.82 26.76
N PHE A 162 -3.08 2.88 27.39
CA PHE A 162 -2.58 1.68 26.71
C PHE A 162 -3.66 0.93 25.93
N TRP A 163 -4.76 0.56 26.61
CA TRP A 163 -5.86 -0.20 25.99
C TRP A 163 -6.58 0.57 24.87
N GLN A 164 -6.62 1.90 24.97
CA GLN A 164 -7.20 2.74 23.92
C GLN A 164 -6.33 2.74 22.67
N ARG A 165 -5.00 2.75 22.82
CA ARG A 165 -4.08 2.61 21.68
C ARG A 165 -4.17 1.24 21.02
N ILE A 166 -4.31 0.18 21.83
CA ILE A 166 -4.56 -1.18 21.30
C ILE A 166 -5.89 -1.21 20.54
N PHE A 167 -6.95 -0.61 21.10
CA PHE A 167 -8.24 -0.48 20.44
C PHE A 167 -8.13 0.26 19.10
N VAL A 168 -7.36 1.35 19.02
CA VAL A 168 -7.11 2.03 17.74
C VAL A 168 -6.51 1.07 16.72
N CYS A 169 -5.44 0.35 17.06
CA CYS A 169 -4.81 -0.60 16.13
C CYS A 169 -5.79 -1.69 15.67
N LEU A 170 -6.59 -2.25 16.58
CA LEU A 170 -7.60 -3.27 16.25
C LEU A 170 -8.75 -2.71 15.41
N SER A 171 -9.18 -1.47 15.66
CA SER A 171 -10.24 -0.83 14.89
C SER A 171 -9.87 -0.63 13.41
N LEU A 172 -8.57 -0.52 13.10
CA LEU A 172 -8.08 -0.43 11.73
C LEU A 172 -8.29 -1.74 10.94
N LEU A 173 -8.50 -2.88 11.61
CA LEU A 173 -8.88 -4.15 10.96
C LEU A 173 -10.26 -4.08 10.29
N ILE A 174 -11.14 -3.20 10.80
CA ILE A 174 -12.43 -2.87 10.18
C ILE A 174 -12.24 -1.64 9.28
N GLY A 175 -11.57 -0.61 9.81
CA GLY A 175 -11.21 0.61 9.08
C GLY A 175 -12.43 1.43 8.66
N ALA A 176 -12.30 2.11 7.51
CA ALA A 176 -13.35 2.91 6.88
C ALA A 176 -13.95 2.25 5.64
N TYR A 177 -13.59 0.99 5.37
CA TYR A 177 -14.16 0.22 4.26
C TYR A 177 -15.62 -0.09 4.52
N ILE A 178 -16.45 -0.11 3.47
CA ILE A 178 -17.88 -0.41 3.58
C ILE A 178 -18.19 -1.66 2.78
N SER A 179 -18.68 -2.69 3.47
CA SER A 179 -18.92 -4.04 2.96
C SER A 179 -20.39 -4.45 2.95
N ILE A 180 -21.25 -3.67 3.59
CA ILE A 180 -22.67 -4.02 3.76
C ILE A 180 -23.59 -3.28 2.79
N CYS A 181 -23.22 -2.08 2.34
CA CYS A 181 -24.10 -1.27 1.50
C CYS A 181 -24.25 -1.83 0.08
N TYR A 182 -23.14 -2.10 -0.61
CA TYR A 182 -23.22 -2.60 -1.99
C TYR A 182 -23.88 -3.98 -2.09
N PRO A 183 -23.59 -4.98 -1.22
CA PRO A 183 -24.32 -6.25 -1.26
C PRO A 183 -25.80 -6.11 -0.92
N LEU A 184 -26.18 -5.21 -0.02
CA LEU A 184 -27.58 -4.94 0.27
C LEU A 184 -28.30 -4.34 -0.94
N LEU A 185 -27.65 -3.39 -1.63
CA LEU A 185 -28.21 -2.75 -2.82
C LEU A 185 -28.29 -3.71 -4.01
N ASP A 186 -27.29 -4.57 -4.20
CA ASP A 186 -27.32 -5.66 -5.18
C ASP A 186 -28.45 -6.65 -4.88
N TRP A 187 -28.65 -7.02 -3.60
CA TRP A 187 -29.77 -7.87 -3.19
C TRP A 187 -31.14 -7.23 -3.46
N LEU A 188 -31.27 -5.91 -3.26
CA LEU A 188 -32.50 -5.17 -3.54
C LEU A 188 -32.76 -4.95 -5.05
N ALA A 189 -31.71 -4.91 -5.87
CA ALA A 189 -31.78 -4.62 -7.30
C ALA A 189 -30.81 -5.50 -8.13
N PRO A 190 -30.97 -6.83 -8.11
CA PRO A 190 -29.98 -7.78 -8.66
C PRO A 190 -29.87 -7.72 -10.19
N GLN A 191 -30.88 -7.19 -10.87
CA GLN A 191 -30.89 -7.07 -12.33
C GLN A 191 -30.17 -5.82 -12.85
N SER A 192 -29.66 -4.95 -11.97
CA SER A 192 -29.01 -3.71 -12.40
C SER A 192 -27.68 -3.96 -13.11
N GLY A 193 -26.94 -5.00 -12.73
CA GLY A 193 -25.59 -5.28 -13.24
C GLY A 193 -24.52 -4.23 -12.86
N VAL A 194 -24.93 -3.09 -12.29
CA VAL A 194 -24.09 -1.94 -11.90
C VAL A 194 -23.27 -2.24 -10.67
N ILE A 195 -23.81 -2.99 -9.71
CA ILE A 195 -23.16 -3.29 -8.44
C ILE A 195 -22.79 -4.77 -8.43
N GLN A 196 -21.50 -5.07 -8.35
CA GLN A 196 -21.03 -6.46 -8.22
C GLN A 196 -19.78 -6.49 -7.34
N ASN A 197 -19.61 -7.54 -6.53
CA ASN A 197 -18.39 -7.75 -5.74
C ASN A 197 -17.93 -6.51 -4.92
N ASN A 198 -18.90 -5.74 -4.39
CA ASN A 198 -18.64 -4.51 -3.64
C ASN A 198 -17.91 -3.42 -4.46
N ALA A 199 -18.21 -3.36 -5.76
CA ALA A 199 -17.72 -2.39 -6.72
C ALA A 199 -18.86 -1.86 -7.60
N VAL A 200 -18.65 -0.68 -8.17
CA VAL A 200 -19.54 -0.04 -9.15
C VAL A 200 -18.92 -0.22 -10.53
N TYR A 201 -19.64 -0.91 -11.41
CA TYR A 201 -19.27 -1.18 -12.79
C TYR A 201 -19.94 -0.16 -13.70
N LEU A 202 -19.12 0.49 -14.52
CA LEU A 202 -19.55 1.30 -15.63
C LEU A 202 -19.39 0.48 -16.92
N PRO A 203 -20.07 0.87 -18.02
CA PRO A 203 -19.85 0.30 -19.34
C PRO A 203 -18.36 0.26 -19.74
N ASP A 204 -18.06 -0.57 -20.74
CA ASP A 204 -16.70 -0.82 -21.24
C ASP A 204 -15.70 -1.28 -20.19
N LYS A 205 -16.13 -1.84 -19.05
CA LYS A 205 -15.30 -2.41 -17.97
C LYS A 205 -14.58 -1.37 -17.11
N PHE A 206 -15.11 -0.15 -16.95
CA PHE A 206 -14.54 0.78 -15.97
C PHE A 206 -15.06 0.43 -14.58
N VAL A 207 -14.16 0.20 -13.61
CA VAL A 207 -14.53 -0.31 -12.28
C VAL A 207 -14.10 0.67 -11.19
N LEU A 208 -15.08 1.07 -10.38
CA LEU A 208 -14.87 1.84 -9.16
C LEU A 208 -15.06 0.92 -7.95
N ASN A 209 -13.98 0.65 -7.23
CA ASN A 209 -14.03 -0.27 -6.10
C ASN A 209 -13.26 0.27 -4.89
N GLN A 210 -13.49 -0.39 -3.77
CA GLN A 210 -12.67 -0.28 -2.58
C GLN A 210 -12.39 -1.67 -2.06
N VAL A 211 -11.19 -1.83 -1.52
CA VAL A 211 -10.76 -3.07 -0.87
C VAL A 211 -10.36 -2.73 0.57
N PRO A 212 -10.78 -3.52 1.58
CA PRO A 212 -10.40 -3.25 2.95
C PRO A 212 -8.88 -3.38 3.14
N VAL A 213 -8.31 -2.47 3.91
CA VAL A 213 -6.86 -2.34 4.11
C VAL A 213 -6.27 -3.59 4.78
N PHE A 214 -6.71 -3.91 6.00
CA PHE A 214 -6.04 -4.91 6.84
C PHE A 214 -6.53 -6.35 6.66
N THR A 215 -7.70 -6.55 6.06
CA THR A 215 -8.21 -7.91 5.78
C THR A 215 -7.78 -8.33 4.39
N ARG A 216 -8.49 -7.85 3.36
CA ARG A 216 -8.27 -8.26 1.98
C ARG A 216 -6.95 -7.75 1.40
N SER A 217 -6.67 -6.45 1.47
CA SER A 217 -5.47 -5.89 0.83
C SER A 217 -4.18 -6.37 1.49
N LEU A 218 -4.14 -6.47 2.83
CA LEU A 218 -2.97 -6.99 3.52
C LEU A 218 -2.74 -8.47 3.16
N SER A 219 -3.79 -9.27 3.15
CA SER A 219 -3.73 -10.70 2.88
C SER A 219 -3.35 -11.02 1.42
N GLU A 220 -4.04 -10.41 0.46
CA GLU A 220 -3.89 -10.69 -0.97
C GLU A 220 -2.79 -9.86 -1.62
N SER A 221 -2.37 -8.74 -1.02
CA SER A 221 -1.45 -7.78 -1.65
C SER A 221 -0.57 -7.04 -0.62
N PRO A 222 0.18 -7.76 0.24
CA PRO A 222 1.00 -7.14 1.28
C PRO A 222 2.04 -6.16 0.71
N GLN A 223 2.50 -6.39 -0.52
CA GLN A 223 3.46 -5.54 -1.23
C GLN A 223 3.00 -4.10 -1.45
N HIS A 224 1.69 -3.88 -1.58
CA HIS A 224 1.09 -2.54 -1.67
C HIS A 224 0.70 -2.01 -0.30
N THR A 225 0.09 -2.88 0.49
CA THR A 225 -0.56 -2.50 1.74
C THR A 225 0.44 -2.08 2.79
N ILE A 226 1.52 -2.85 3.00
CA ILE A 226 2.48 -2.60 4.08
C ILE A 226 3.23 -1.28 3.90
N PRO A 227 3.82 -0.97 2.73
CA PRO A 227 4.45 0.32 2.52
C PRO A 227 3.46 1.47 2.66
N CYS A 228 2.21 1.31 2.17
CA CYS A 228 1.15 2.30 2.31
C CYS A 228 0.84 2.62 3.78
N ILE A 229 0.44 1.62 4.57
CA ILE A 229 0.04 1.83 5.97
C ILE A 229 1.20 2.34 6.82
N LEU A 230 2.44 1.91 6.53
CA LEU A 230 3.64 2.37 7.21
C LEU A 230 3.91 3.85 6.91
N MET A 231 3.85 4.25 5.63
CA MET A 231 3.99 5.65 5.23
C MET A 231 2.93 6.54 5.86
N VAL A 232 1.65 6.15 5.81
CA VAL A 232 0.56 6.92 6.44
C VAL A 232 0.80 7.04 7.94
N SER A 233 1.11 5.94 8.62
CA SER A 233 1.28 5.93 10.08
C SER A 233 2.45 6.80 10.53
N MET A 234 3.59 6.72 9.83
CA MET A 234 4.72 7.62 10.09
C MET A 234 4.34 9.06 9.79
N PHE A 235 3.72 9.33 8.63
CA PHE A 235 3.29 10.67 8.23
C PHE A 235 2.38 11.32 9.28
N VAL A 236 1.29 10.69 9.69
CA VAL A 236 0.35 11.30 10.65
C VAL A 236 1.00 11.54 12.01
N ALA A 237 2.00 10.74 12.38
CA ALA A 237 2.74 10.86 13.63
C ALA A 237 3.72 12.05 13.64
N VAL A 238 4.30 12.42 12.48
CA VAL A 238 5.40 13.42 12.43
C VAL A 238 5.18 14.57 11.45
N CYS A 239 4.07 14.63 10.70
CA CYS A 239 3.83 15.64 9.66
C CYS A 239 3.82 17.10 10.17
N LYS A 240 3.63 17.31 11.47
CA LYS A 240 3.67 18.63 12.12
C LYS A 240 5.06 19.04 12.59
N GLU A 241 6.05 18.17 12.43
CA GLU A 241 7.41 18.36 12.89
C GLU A 241 8.33 18.64 11.69
N LYS A 242 8.72 19.91 11.50
CA LYS A 242 9.58 20.37 10.39
C LYS A 242 10.85 19.52 10.22
N ASN A 243 11.42 19.04 11.33
CA ASN A 243 12.64 18.22 11.34
C ASN A 243 12.49 16.87 10.62
N TYR A 244 11.26 16.36 10.45
CA TYR A 244 10.99 15.09 9.76
C TYR A 244 10.69 15.28 8.27
N LEU A 245 10.67 16.51 7.74
CA LEU A 245 10.29 16.76 6.36
C LEU A 245 11.14 15.98 5.36
N PHE A 246 12.47 15.99 5.51
CA PHE A 246 13.34 15.20 4.62
C PHE A 246 13.12 13.70 4.78
N SER A 247 12.79 13.22 5.98
CA SER A 247 12.40 11.81 6.17
C SER A 247 11.14 11.47 5.39
N LEU A 248 10.12 12.34 5.41
CA LEU A 248 8.86 12.16 4.68
C LEU A 248 9.07 12.25 3.16
N LEU A 249 9.89 13.19 2.70
CA LEU A 249 10.22 13.32 1.28
C LEU A 249 11.02 12.14 0.76
N PHE A 250 11.93 11.57 1.55
CA PHE A 250 12.71 10.39 1.18
C PHE A 250 11.84 9.13 1.05
N LEU A 251 10.79 8.98 1.87
CA LEU A 251 9.87 7.84 1.81
C LEU A 251 9.20 7.68 0.44
N LEU A 252 8.86 8.79 -0.23
CA LEU A 252 8.15 8.74 -1.51
C LEU A 252 8.95 7.98 -2.58
N PRO A 253 10.14 8.43 -3.01
CA PRO A 253 10.90 7.73 -4.04
C PRO A 253 11.42 6.37 -3.53
N ALA A 254 11.69 6.23 -2.22
CA ALA A 254 12.10 4.95 -1.65
C ALA A 254 11.02 3.86 -1.77
N THR A 255 9.73 4.22 -1.78
CA THR A 255 8.62 3.27 -1.95
C THR A 255 8.27 2.93 -3.39
N LEU A 256 8.78 3.66 -4.38
CA LEU A 256 8.40 3.47 -5.79
C LEU A 256 8.61 2.04 -6.27
N PHE A 257 9.76 1.43 -5.94
CA PHE A 257 10.06 0.07 -6.37
C PHE A 257 9.19 -0.99 -5.69
N LEU A 258 8.68 -0.69 -4.49
CA LEU A 258 7.78 -1.58 -3.76
C LEU A 258 6.35 -1.46 -4.30
N THR A 259 5.85 -0.22 -4.45
CA THR A 259 4.45 0.05 -4.75
C THR A 259 4.23 1.47 -5.32
N PRO A 260 4.40 1.68 -6.63
CA PRO A 260 4.30 3.01 -7.25
C PRO A 260 2.95 3.70 -6.99
N PHE A 261 1.85 2.96 -7.02
CA PHE A 261 0.51 3.55 -6.83
C PHE A 261 0.25 3.97 -5.37
N ALA A 262 0.78 3.26 -4.38
CA ALA A 262 0.70 3.74 -3.00
C ALA A 262 1.57 4.99 -2.77
N THR A 263 2.71 5.10 -3.47
CA THR A 263 3.51 6.33 -3.49
C THR A 263 2.71 7.50 -4.04
N VAL A 264 1.99 7.31 -5.16
CA VAL A 264 1.05 8.32 -5.70
C VAL A 264 -0.02 8.67 -4.66
N GLY A 265 -0.55 7.66 -3.97
CA GLY A 265 -1.53 7.86 -2.89
C GLY A 265 -1.03 8.71 -1.73
N MET A 266 0.28 8.66 -1.43
CA MET A 266 0.90 9.44 -0.36
C MET A 266 1.28 10.88 -0.76
N LEU A 267 1.41 11.15 -2.06
CA LEU A 267 1.87 12.43 -2.58
C LEU A 267 1.09 13.65 -2.03
N PRO A 268 -0.27 13.71 -2.08
CA PRO A 268 -0.99 14.89 -1.59
C PRO A 268 -0.74 15.17 -0.11
N PHE A 269 -0.51 14.14 0.69
CA PHE A 269 -0.26 14.28 2.12
C PHE A 269 1.14 14.82 2.42
N VAL A 270 2.17 14.31 1.74
CA VAL A 270 3.56 14.77 1.91
C VAL A 270 3.73 16.20 1.37
N LEU A 271 2.94 16.60 0.37
CA LEU A 271 2.96 17.98 -0.13
C LEU A 271 2.46 19.00 0.90
N ILE A 272 1.56 18.63 1.82
CA ILE A 272 1.04 19.54 2.86
C ILE A 272 2.18 20.18 3.67
N PRO A 273 3.05 19.42 4.37
CA PRO A 273 4.14 20.02 5.13
C PRO A 273 5.17 20.75 4.23
N VAL A 274 5.36 20.31 2.97
CA VAL A 274 6.21 21.06 2.01
C VAL A 274 5.65 22.46 1.80
N PHE A 275 4.35 22.59 1.54
CA PHE A 275 3.70 23.89 1.37
C PHE A 275 3.69 24.72 2.65
N VAL A 276 3.41 24.10 3.80
CA VAL A 276 3.40 24.78 5.11
C VAL A 276 4.76 25.36 5.46
N TYR A 277 5.84 24.61 5.22
CA TYR A 277 7.21 25.02 5.56
C TYR A 277 7.98 25.64 4.39
N PHE A 278 7.34 25.87 3.24
CA PHE A 278 8.01 26.27 1.98
C PHE A 278 8.89 27.51 2.14
N LYS A 279 8.35 28.56 2.76
CA LYS A 279 9.07 29.84 2.96
C LYS A 279 10.31 29.63 3.84
N ASP A 280 10.16 28.91 4.94
CA ASP A 280 11.26 28.65 5.87
C ASP A 280 12.34 27.77 5.23
N LEU A 281 11.93 26.78 4.42
CA LEU A 281 12.86 25.89 3.72
C LEU A 281 13.74 26.64 2.73
N ILE A 282 13.15 27.57 1.97
CA ILE A 282 13.90 28.41 1.03
C ILE A 282 14.80 29.38 1.79
N ALA A 283 14.28 30.09 2.78
CA ALA A 283 15.03 31.12 3.49
C ALA A 283 16.22 30.55 4.28
N GLU A 284 16.04 29.42 4.97
CA GLU A 284 17.05 28.88 5.89
C GLU A 284 17.91 27.77 5.29
N SER A 285 17.47 27.14 4.20
CA SER A 285 18.00 25.83 3.80
C SER A 285 17.90 25.52 2.31
N PHE A 286 17.84 26.54 1.43
CA PHE A 286 17.71 26.33 -0.02
C PHE A 286 18.76 25.37 -0.58
N GLY A 287 20.06 25.60 -0.30
CA GLY A 287 21.14 24.74 -0.79
C GLY A 287 21.04 23.31 -0.27
N ARG A 288 20.60 23.13 0.98
CA ARG A 288 20.35 21.80 1.56
C ARG A 288 19.16 21.11 0.90
N CYS A 289 18.09 21.84 0.61
CA CYS A 289 16.93 21.30 -0.09
C CYS A 289 17.29 20.90 -1.53
N LEU A 290 18.01 21.75 -2.26
CA LEU A 290 18.46 21.47 -3.62
C LEU A 290 19.36 20.24 -3.66
N LEU A 291 20.35 20.17 -2.76
CA LEU A 291 21.25 19.03 -2.67
C LEU A 291 20.50 17.74 -2.32
N PHE A 292 19.53 17.81 -1.41
CA PHE A 292 18.66 16.68 -1.08
C PHE A 292 17.85 16.22 -2.29
N LEU A 293 17.25 17.14 -3.05
CA LEU A 293 16.47 16.83 -4.25
C LEU A 293 17.35 16.21 -5.34
N ILE A 294 18.53 16.75 -5.60
CA ILE A 294 19.48 16.22 -6.58
C ILE A 294 19.88 14.79 -6.19
N THR A 295 20.31 14.58 -4.95
CA THR A 295 20.79 13.26 -4.50
C THR A 295 19.66 12.24 -4.44
N THR A 296 18.46 12.64 -4.03
CA THR A 296 17.28 11.78 -4.07
C THR A 296 16.88 11.43 -5.51
N THR A 297 16.93 12.39 -6.42
CA THR A 297 16.64 12.16 -7.84
C THR A 297 17.65 11.19 -8.44
N LEU A 298 18.96 11.43 -8.25
CA LEU A 298 20.01 10.53 -8.74
C LEU A 298 19.89 9.12 -8.16
N ALA A 299 19.52 9.00 -6.88
CA ALA A 299 19.33 7.71 -6.22
C ALA A 299 18.21 6.87 -6.84
N TYR A 300 17.09 7.51 -7.21
CA TYR A 300 15.86 6.81 -7.60
C TYR A 300 15.46 7.00 -9.07
N LEU A 301 16.21 7.78 -9.86
CA LEU A 301 16.01 7.91 -11.30
C LEU A 301 16.04 6.54 -12.01
N PRO A 302 16.94 5.59 -11.68
CA PRO A 302 16.90 4.27 -12.28
C PRO A 302 15.60 3.49 -11.99
N VAL A 303 15.08 3.61 -10.77
CA VAL A 303 13.80 2.98 -10.39
C VAL A 303 12.66 3.59 -11.21
N LEU A 304 12.64 4.92 -11.35
CA LEU A 304 11.65 5.61 -12.17
C LEU A 304 11.72 5.18 -13.63
N LEU A 305 12.91 5.11 -14.21
CA LEU A 305 13.12 4.68 -15.60
C LEU A 305 12.77 3.20 -15.80
N PHE A 306 13.01 2.34 -14.81
CA PHE A 306 12.59 0.94 -14.84
C PHE A 306 11.05 0.81 -14.87
N LEU A 307 10.36 1.55 -13.99
CA LEU A 307 8.90 1.52 -13.93
C LEU A 307 8.27 2.17 -15.17
N ALA A 308 8.83 3.28 -15.67
CA ALA A 308 8.40 3.93 -16.90
C ALA A 308 8.71 3.09 -18.15
N GLY A 309 9.69 2.19 -18.06
CA GLY A 309 10.01 1.22 -19.09
C GLY A 309 9.03 0.05 -19.18
N SER A 310 8.02 -0.03 -18.30
CA SER A 310 6.96 -1.04 -18.41
C SER A 310 6.02 -0.74 -19.58
N GLN A 311 5.52 -1.78 -20.26
CA GLN A 311 4.46 -1.64 -21.27
C GLN A 311 3.08 -1.32 -20.66
N ALA A 312 2.98 -1.22 -19.32
CA ALA A 312 1.75 -0.88 -18.61
C ALA A 312 1.14 0.48 -19.00
N THR A 313 1.95 1.40 -19.55
CA THR A 313 1.51 2.74 -19.93
C THR A 313 0.65 2.74 -21.21
N ASP A 314 0.82 1.74 -22.08
CA ASP A 314 0.19 1.63 -23.40
C ASP A 314 -1.06 0.71 -23.39
N MET A 315 -1.68 0.46 -22.22
CA MET A 315 -2.84 -0.44 -22.06
C MET A 315 -4.19 0.26 -22.38
N GLU A 316 -5.15 -0.46 -22.96
CA GLU A 316 -6.50 0.07 -23.25
C GLU A 316 -7.28 0.36 -21.97
N SER A 317 -6.95 -0.36 -20.89
CA SER A 317 -7.54 -0.13 -19.57
C SER A 317 -7.12 1.19 -18.91
N ASN A 318 -6.15 1.92 -19.47
CA ASN A 318 -5.74 3.24 -18.98
C ASN A 318 -6.63 4.34 -19.56
N ARG A 319 -7.57 4.84 -18.76
CA ARG A 319 -8.57 5.80 -19.23
C ARG A 319 -9.11 6.68 -18.12
N VAL A 320 -9.75 7.78 -18.53
CA VAL A 320 -10.47 8.66 -17.62
C VAL A 320 -11.95 8.28 -17.61
N ILE A 321 -12.65 8.51 -16.51
CA ILE A 321 -14.01 8.00 -16.26
C ILE A 321 -15.04 8.40 -17.33
N TRP A 322 -14.89 9.57 -17.97
CA TRP A 322 -15.78 9.99 -19.06
C TRP A 322 -15.55 9.22 -20.37
N ASN A 323 -14.48 8.44 -20.47
CA ASN A 323 -14.24 7.49 -21.57
C ASN A 323 -14.82 6.09 -21.24
N SER A 324 -15.67 5.96 -20.21
CA SER A 324 -16.30 4.68 -19.84
C SER A 324 -17.50 4.30 -20.73
N GLY A 325 -17.91 5.15 -21.67
CA GLY A 325 -19.10 4.91 -22.49
C GLY A 325 -20.43 5.13 -21.76
N ALA A 326 -20.43 5.42 -20.46
CA ALA A 326 -21.64 5.74 -19.70
C ALA A 326 -22.04 7.22 -19.84
N SER A 327 -23.25 7.51 -20.31
CA SER A 327 -23.81 8.89 -20.29
C SER A 327 -23.96 9.42 -18.86
N ASP A 328 -24.30 8.51 -17.93
CA ASP A 328 -24.64 8.84 -16.54
C ASP A 328 -23.47 8.60 -15.58
N TRP A 329 -22.22 8.64 -16.09
CA TRP A 329 -21.02 8.35 -15.30
C TRP A 329 -20.92 9.18 -14.01
N ILE A 330 -21.43 10.42 -14.02
CA ILE A 330 -21.46 11.32 -12.86
C ILE A 330 -22.30 10.72 -11.72
N VAL A 331 -23.40 10.04 -12.04
CA VAL A 331 -24.28 9.39 -11.05
C VAL A 331 -23.55 8.22 -10.41
N TYR A 332 -22.93 7.34 -11.21
CA TYR A 332 -22.14 6.22 -10.70
C TYR A 332 -20.96 6.68 -9.85
N TYR A 333 -20.29 7.74 -10.27
CA TYR A 333 -19.19 8.36 -9.55
C TYR A 333 -19.63 8.96 -8.20
N ALA A 334 -20.71 9.74 -8.17
CA ALA A 334 -21.25 10.32 -6.95
C ALA A 334 -21.75 9.23 -5.98
N PHE A 335 -22.40 8.21 -6.53
CA PHE A 335 -22.83 7.02 -5.79
C PHE A 335 -21.64 6.31 -5.15
N TYR A 336 -20.58 6.05 -5.92
CA TYR A 336 -19.34 5.47 -5.41
C TYR A 336 -18.77 6.30 -4.27
N LEU A 337 -18.50 7.59 -4.48
CA LEU A 337 -17.91 8.46 -3.45
C LEU A 337 -18.75 8.52 -2.17
N PHE A 338 -20.07 8.56 -2.29
CA PHE A 338 -20.97 8.58 -1.14
C PHE A 338 -20.86 7.29 -0.34
N PHE A 339 -21.02 6.13 -0.98
CA PHE A 339 -20.98 4.84 -0.31
C PHE A 339 -19.58 4.37 0.07
N SER A 340 -18.54 5.01 -0.44
CA SER A 340 -17.14 4.69 -0.11
C SER A 340 -16.54 5.60 0.96
N TYR A 341 -16.99 6.85 1.05
CA TYR A 341 -16.42 7.85 1.98
C TYR A 341 -17.48 8.77 2.61
N GLY A 342 -18.47 9.20 1.83
CA GLY A 342 -19.48 10.18 2.25
C GLY A 342 -20.37 9.73 3.41
N ILE A 343 -20.74 8.45 3.47
CA ILE A 343 -21.63 7.92 4.51
C ILE A 343 -21.07 8.10 5.93
N TRP A 344 -19.74 8.09 6.09
CA TRP A 344 -19.11 8.34 7.39
C TRP A 344 -19.38 9.77 7.89
N PHE A 345 -19.48 10.74 6.99
CA PHE A 345 -19.86 12.12 7.33
C PHE A 345 -21.35 12.25 7.65
N VAL A 346 -22.21 11.37 7.15
CA VAL A 346 -23.62 11.32 7.57
C VAL A 346 -23.73 10.91 9.04
N PHE A 347 -22.95 9.92 9.48
CA PHE A 347 -23.00 9.43 10.86
C PHE A 347 -22.25 10.32 11.86
N PHE A 348 -21.04 10.75 11.48
CA PHE A 348 -20.10 11.39 12.40
C PHE A 348 -19.86 12.87 12.10
N GLY A 349 -20.27 13.36 10.93
CA GLY A 349 -20.20 14.77 10.56
C GLY A 349 -18.83 15.39 10.75
N ARG A 350 -18.82 16.57 11.39
CA ARG A 350 -17.59 17.33 11.67
C ARG A 350 -16.69 16.67 12.71
N ASP A 351 -17.18 15.69 13.47
CA ASP A 351 -16.41 15.07 14.54
C ASP A 351 -15.22 14.25 13.99
N LEU A 352 -15.31 13.77 12.74
CA LEU A 352 -14.18 13.15 12.02
C LEU A 352 -13.02 14.13 11.80
N LEU A 353 -13.31 15.42 11.66
CA LEU A 353 -12.30 16.46 11.42
C LEU A 353 -11.50 16.79 12.68
N TYR A 354 -11.91 16.33 13.87
CA TYR A 354 -11.15 16.52 15.11
C TYR A 354 -9.86 15.69 15.18
N PHE A 355 -9.72 14.65 14.35
CA PHE A 355 -8.46 13.93 14.24
C PHE A 355 -7.36 14.82 13.65
N ASP A 356 -7.58 15.29 12.43
CA ASP A 356 -6.78 16.33 11.79
C ASP A 356 -7.55 16.87 10.58
N ARG A 357 -8.09 18.09 10.68
CA ARG A 357 -8.97 18.67 9.66
C ARG A 357 -8.29 18.72 8.29
N THR A 358 -7.03 19.15 8.24
CA THR A 358 -6.32 19.34 6.97
C THR A 358 -6.08 18.00 6.28
N ILE A 359 -5.60 17.01 7.03
CA ILE A 359 -5.29 15.68 6.48
C ILE A 359 -6.58 14.97 6.03
N VAL A 360 -7.66 15.04 6.81
CA VAL A 360 -8.94 14.41 6.45
C VAL A 360 -9.56 15.07 5.21
N LEU A 361 -9.55 16.40 5.12
CA LEU A 361 -10.05 17.10 3.93
C LEU A 361 -9.21 16.81 2.68
N ALA A 362 -7.88 16.76 2.83
CA ALA A 362 -6.99 16.35 1.74
C ALA A 362 -7.28 14.92 1.28
N ALA A 363 -7.59 14.01 2.20
CA ALA A 363 -7.93 12.63 1.87
C ALA A 363 -9.24 12.53 1.05
N ILE A 364 -10.26 13.32 1.40
CA ILE A 364 -11.53 13.38 0.66
C ILE A 364 -11.35 14.03 -0.71
N ALA A 365 -10.65 15.17 -0.76
CA ALA A 365 -10.36 15.86 -2.02
C ALA A 365 -9.59 14.94 -2.98
N PHE A 366 -8.60 14.21 -2.44
CA PHE A 366 -7.84 13.24 -3.22
C PHE A 366 -8.69 12.04 -3.64
N ALA A 367 -9.60 11.54 -2.80
CA ALA A 367 -10.53 10.48 -3.18
C ALA A 367 -11.40 10.86 -4.39
N CYS A 368 -11.84 12.12 -4.44
CA CYS A 368 -12.60 12.65 -5.57
C CYS A 368 -11.75 12.61 -6.85
N VAL A 369 -10.52 13.13 -6.81
CA VAL A 369 -9.66 13.18 -8.00
C VAL A 369 -9.21 11.78 -8.43
N LEU A 370 -8.82 10.93 -7.49
CA LEU A 370 -8.25 9.60 -7.74
C LEU A 370 -9.21 8.70 -8.52
N SER A 371 -10.50 8.75 -8.19
CA SER A 371 -11.52 7.90 -8.80
C SER A 371 -11.93 8.33 -10.22
N LEU A 372 -11.43 9.47 -10.71
CA LEU A 372 -11.64 9.88 -12.10
C LEU A 372 -10.72 9.14 -13.08
N PHE A 373 -9.62 8.56 -12.60
CA PHE A 373 -8.63 7.88 -13.43
C PHE A 373 -8.65 6.38 -13.16
N GLN A 374 -8.57 5.60 -14.24
CA GLN A 374 -8.30 4.17 -14.19
C GLN A 374 -6.96 3.89 -14.85
N VAL A 375 -6.12 3.17 -14.12
CA VAL A 375 -4.86 2.62 -14.64
C VAL A 375 -4.87 1.12 -14.34
N GLY A 376 -4.74 0.31 -15.38
CA GLY A 376 -4.88 -1.14 -15.33
C GLY A 376 -6.34 -1.62 -15.25
N TYR A 377 -6.52 -2.93 -15.44
CA TYR A 377 -7.83 -3.55 -15.66
C TYR A 377 -8.80 -3.44 -14.47
N TYR A 378 -8.29 -3.58 -13.23
CA TYR A 378 -9.09 -3.46 -12.01
C TYR A 378 -8.98 -2.09 -11.34
N ASN A 379 -8.52 -1.07 -12.06
CA ASN A 379 -8.18 0.22 -11.50
C ASN A 379 -7.19 0.10 -10.33
N ASP A 380 -6.03 -0.51 -10.60
CA ASP A 380 -4.98 -0.71 -9.61
C ASP A 380 -4.58 0.61 -8.95
N LEU A 381 -4.53 1.70 -9.73
CA LEU A 381 -4.25 3.02 -9.17
C LEU A 381 -5.25 3.40 -8.08
N ASN A 382 -6.56 3.35 -8.34
CA ASN A 382 -7.57 3.65 -7.33
C ASN A 382 -7.43 2.70 -6.13
N ILE A 383 -7.44 1.38 -6.34
CA ILE A 383 -7.38 0.40 -5.24
C ILE A 383 -6.18 0.68 -4.34
N ARG A 384 -4.97 0.82 -4.92
CA ARG A 384 -3.72 0.89 -4.16
C ARG A 384 -3.50 2.26 -3.53
N ALA A 385 -3.83 3.35 -4.24
CA ALA A 385 -3.69 4.70 -3.70
C ALA A 385 -4.79 5.02 -2.66
N ALA A 386 -5.99 4.45 -2.82
CA ALA A 386 -7.10 4.62 -1.88
C ALA A 386 -6.81 4.03 -0.49
N LEU A 387 -5.85 3.11 -0.37
CA LEU A 387 -5.41 2.59 0.93
C LEU A 387 -4.92 3.72 1.85
N CYS A 388 -4.29 4.76 1.31
CA CYS A 388 -3.84 5.92 2.08
C CYS A 388 -5.04 6.67 2.69
N ILE A 389 -6.06 6.91 1.86
CA ILE A 389 -7.30 7.60 2.24
C ILE A 389 -8.05 6.77 3.29
N GLN A 390 -8.22 5.46 3.04
CA GLN A 390 -8.90 4.55 3.96
C GLN A 390 -8.21 4.47 5.32
N MET A 391 -6.86 4.47 5.34
CA MET A 391 -6.10 4.46 6.58
C MET A 391 -6.32 5.75 7.39
N ILE A 392 -6.28 6.92 6.75
CA ILE A 392 -6.55 8.22 7.39
C ILE A 392 -7.97 8.27 7.94
N MET A 393 -8.95 7.87 7.14
CA MET A 393 -10.36 7.84 7.55
C MET A 393 -10.58 6.85 8.70
N GLY A 394 -9.96 5.66 8.63
CA GLY A 394 -9.99 4.66 9.70
C GLY A 394 -9.41 5.19 11.01
N MET A 395 -8.25 5.87 10.95
CA MET A 395 -7.65 6.53 12.13
C MET A 395 -8.54 7.65 12.69
N SER A 396 -9.23 8.39 11.84
CA SER A 396 -10.18 9.43 12.26
C SER A 396 -11.39 8.84 13.01
N ILE A 397 -11.99 7.76 12.49
CA ILE A 397 -13.08 7.03 13.15
C ILE A 397 -12.61 6.44 14.49
N ALA A 398 -11.43 5.82 14.50
CA ALA A 398 -10.83 5.24 15.72
C ALA A 398 -10.59 6.31 16.81
N HIS A 399 -10.05 7.46 16.41
CA HIS A 399 -9.83 8.62 17.28
C HIS A 399 -11.16 9.14 17.87
N LEU A 400 -12.22 9.22 17.06
CA LEU A 400 -13.54 9.60 17.53
C LEU A 400 -14.06 8.64 18.61
N PHE A 401 -13.97 7.33 18.37
CA PHE A 401 -14.44 6.32 19.33
C PHE A 401 -13.71 6.39 20.67
N VAL A 402 -12.38 6.56 20.66
CA VAL A 402 -11.60 6.70 21.90
C VAL A 402 -11.97 7.98 22.65
N ASN A 403 -12.22 9.08 21.95
CA ASN A 403 -12.66 10.33 22.59
C ASN A 403 -14.04 10.19 23.24
N LEU A 404 -14.97 9.50 22.58
CA LEU A 404 -16.30 9.20 23.13
C LEU A 404 -16.20 8.30 24.37
N TRP A 405 -15.34 7.27 24.33
CA TRP A 405 -15.03 6.43 25.48
C TRP A 405 -14.49 7.27 26.65
N SER A 406 -13.52 8.14 26.40
CA SER A 406 -12.85 8.90 27.46
C SER A 406 -13.74 9.95 28.13
N LYS A 407 -14.58 10.65 27.35
CA LYS A 407 -15.31 11.84 27.83
C LYS A 407 -16.69 11.55 28.41
N LYS A 408 -17.15 10.28 28.43
CA LYS A 408 -18.50 9.87 28.87
C LYS A 408 -19.63 10.78 28.35
N GLN A 409 -19.48 11.31 27.14
CA GLN A 409 -20.46 12.26 26.58
C GLN A 409 -21.75 11.53 26.21
N LYS A 410 -22.90 12.24 26.34
CA LYS A 410 -24.17 11.73 25.81
C LYS A 410 -24.04 11.52 24.30
N LEU A 411 -24.21 10.28 23.85
CA LEU A 411 -24.14 9.91 22.45
C LEU A 411 -25.33 10.52 21.69
N ARG A 412 -25.04 11.32 20.66
CA ARG A 412 -26.06 11.76 19.71
C ARG A 412 -26.56 10.55 18.91
N LYS A 413 -27.85 10.53 18.55
CA LYS A 413 -28.46 9.41 17.80
C LYS A 413 -27.68 9.04 16.54
N GLY A 414 -27.20 10.03 15.77
CA GLY A 414 -26.40 9.80 14.55
C GLY A 414 -25.07 9.07 14.82
N ILE A 415 -24.38 9.41 15.91
CA ILE A 415 -23.12 8.75 16.31
C ILE A 415 -23.41 7.30 16.74
N LEU A 416 -24.49 7.07 17.50
CA LEU A 416 -24.88 5.72 17.91
C LEU A 416 -25.19 4.84 16.68
N LEU A 417 -25.95 5.38 15.72
CA LEU A 417 -26.22 4.69 14.45
C LEU A 417 -24.93 4.41 13.68
N GLY A 418 -24.00 5.36 13.66
CA GLY A 418 -22.67 5.17 13.04
C GLY A 418 -21.84 4.07 13.70
N ILE A 419 -21.87 3.98 15.03
CA ILE A 419 -21.18 2.89 15.76
C ILE A 419 -21.83 1.55 15.43
N VAL A 420 -23.16 1.46 15.46
CA VAL A 420 -23.88 0.23 15.09
C VAL A 420 -23.57 -0.17 13.65
N PHE A 421 -23.60 0.79 12.73
CA PHE A 421 -23.23 0.58 11.33
C PHE A 421 -21.78 0.08 11.21
N TRP A 422 -20.83 0.69 11.91
CA TRP A 422 -19.43 0.28 11.90
C TRP A 422 -19.22 -1.13 12.46
N VAL A 423 -19.91 -1.49 13.56
CA VAL A 423 -19.87 -2.85 14.14
C VAL A 423 -20.48 -3.87 13.17
N ALA A 424 -21.64 -3.58 12.59
CA ALA A 424 -22.27 -4.43 11.60
C ALA A 424 -21.36 -4.63 10.38
N ASN A 425 -20.72 -3.55 9.92
CA ASN A 425 -19.73 -3.61 8.85
C ASN A 425 -18.50 -4.46 9.22
N GLY A 426 -18.06 -4.40 10.49
CA GLY A 426 -16.97 -5.21 11.02
C GLY A 426 -17.19 -6.73 10.98
N THR A 427 -18.45 -7.19 10.89
CA THR A 427 -18.76 -8.61 10.70
C THR A 427 -18.18 -9.15 9.39
N SER A 428 -17.99 -8.30 8.37
CA SER A 428 -17.34 -8.70 7.12
C SER A 428 -15.87 -9.07 7.29
N SER A 429 -15.14 -8.39 8.18
CA SER A 429 -13.76 -8.74 8.52
C SER A 429 -13.70 -10.09 9.24
N VAL A 430 -14.65 -10.35 10.15
CA VAL A 430 -14.78 -11.66 10.82
C VAL A 430 -15.09 -12.75 9.81
N LYS A 431 -16.08 -12.52 8.93
CA LYS A 431 -16.44 -13.44 7.85
C LYS A 431 -15.26 -13.74 6.94
N PHE A 432 -14.50 -12.72 6.55
CA PHE A 432 -13.32 -12.85 5.69
C PHE A 432 -12.30 -13.86 6.24
N TYR A 433 -11.95 -13.73 7.52
CA TYR A 433 -11.01 -14.66 8.15
C TYR A 433 -11.64 -16.03 8.41
N TYR A 434 -12.89 -16.07 8.85
CA TYR A 434 -13.62 -17.32 9.05
C TYR A 434 -13.66 -18.16 7.77
N ASP A 435 -14.02 -17.54 6.64
CA ASP A 435 -14.10 -18.21 5.36
C ASP A 435 -12.75 -18.81 4.97
N ARG A 436 -11.66 -18.05 5.11
CA ARG A 436 -10.32 -18.51 4.70
C ARG A 436 -9.74 -19.60 5.58
N ILE A 437 -10.08 -19.59 6.86
CA ILE A 437 -9.56 -20.57 7.83
C ILE A 437 -10.38 -21.86 7.76
N PHE A 438 -11.71 -21.75 7.67
CA PHE A 438 -12.60 -22.90 7.91
C PHE A 438 -13.41 -23.34 6.70
N VAL A 439 -13.74 -22.45 5.76
CA VAL A 439 -14.73 -22.73 4.70
C VAL A 439 -14.06 -22.99 3.35
N LEU A 440 -13.23 -22.05 2.90
CA LEU A 440 -12.65 -22.04 1.58
C LEU A 440 -11.54 -23.09 1.47
N LYS A 441 -11.70 -23.96 0.49
CA LYS A 441 -10.67 -24.91 0.06
C LYS A 441 -10.24 -24.48 -1.34
N GLY A 442 -9.02 -23.97 -1.44
CA GLY A 442 -8.46 -23.47 -2.71
C GLY A 442 -7.41 -24.40 -3.30
N LYS A 443 -7.13 -24.23 -4.60
CA LYS A 443 -5.88 -24.71 -5.18
C LYS A 443 -4.73 -24.06 -4.42
N ARG A 444 -3.70 -24.84 -4.10
CA ARG A 444 -2.48 -24.32 -3.48
C ARG A 444 -1.32 -24.55 -4.42
N ASN A 445 -0.46 -23.56 -4.51
CA ASN A 445 0.93 -23.77 -4.87
C ASN A 445 1.81 -23.47 -3.65
N THR A 446 3.09 -23.75 -3.76
CA THR A 446 4.07 -23.32 -2.76
C THR A 446 5.18 -22.55 -3.45
N ILE A 447 6.05 -21.91 -2.69
CA ILE A 447 7.21 -21.23 -3.26
C ILE A 447 8.15 -22.28 -3.88
N GLU A 448 8.22 -23.49 -3.34
CA GLU A 448 9.04 -24.59 -3.85
C GLU A 448 8.45 -25.23 -5.12
N ASN A 449 7.12 -25.29 -5.21
CA ASN A 449 6.41 -25.77 -6.38
C ASN A 449 5.30 -24.77 -6.73
N PRO A 450 5.64 -23.69 -7.46
CA PRO A 450 4.69 -22.63 -7.78
C PRO A 450 3.67 -23.08 -8.83
N ASN A 451 3.90 -24.18 -9.55
CA ASN A 451 3.05 -24.60 -10.65
C ASN A 451 1.64 -25.00 -10.22
N VAL A 452 0.63 -24.44 -10.90
CA VAL A 452 -0.78 -24.75 -10.67
C VAL A 452 -1.36 -25.43 -11.90
N SER A 453 -1.90 -26.64 -11.74
CA SER A 453 -2.54 -27.39 -12.84
C SER A 453 -3.64 -26.56 -13.51
N GLY A 454 -3.51 -26.44 -14.84
CA GLY A 454 -4.37 -25.64 -15.72
C GLY A 454 -3.84 -24.25 -16.08
N PHE A 455 -2.83 -23.74 -15.36
CA PHE A 455 -2.33 -22.36 -15.51
C PHE A 455 -0.95 -22.24 -16.18
N GLY A 456 -0.48 -23.30 -16.85
CA GLY A 456 0.80 -23.29 -17.55
C GLY A 456 2.00 -23.58 -16.64
N THR A 457 3.20 -23.38 -17.17
CA THR A 457 4.47 -23.77 -16.51
C THR A 457 5.30 -22.59 -16.05
N ASP A 458 4.99 -21.36 -16.51
CA ASP A 458 5.67 -20.14 -16.12
C ASP A 458 4.71 -19.07 -15.57
N ILE A 459 5.28 -17.99 -15.03
CA ILE A 459 4.49 -16.90 -14.42
C ILE A 459 3.67 -16.13 -15.45
N TYR A 460 4.13 -15.98 -16.69
CA TYR A 460 3.40 -15.27 -17.73
C TYR A 460 2.22 -16.08 -18.24
N ASP A 461 2.37 -17.41 -18.38
CA ASP A 461 1.26 -18.31 -18.70
C ASP A 461 0.20 -18.27 -17.60
N MET A 462 0.65 -18.22 -16.34
CA MET A 462 -0.23 -18.02 -15.21
C MET A 462 -0.94 -16.67 -15.36
N LEU A 463 -0.23 -15.56 -15.48
CA LEU A 463 -0.84 -14.23 -15.63
C LEU A 463 -1.84 -14.19 -16.80
N GLU A 464 -1.51 -14.79 -17.93
CA GLU A 464 -2.36 -14.77 -19.11
C GLU A 464 -3.66 -15.57 -18.92
N ARG A 465 -3.53 -16.84 -18.51
CA ARG A 465 -4.69 -17.74 -18.37
C ARG A 465 -5.60 -17.34 -17.24
N ALA A 466 -4.98 -16.81 -16.21
CA ALA A 466 -5.59 -16.68 -14.93
C ALA A 466 -6.30 -15.30 -14.84
N TYR A 467 -5.92 -14.33 -15.69
CA TYR A 467 -6.73 -13.17 -16.09
C TYR A 467 -7.40 -13.38 -17.46
N SER A 468 -8.32 -14.33 -17.57
CA SER A 468 -8.92 -14.77 -18.86
C SER A 468 -9.51 -13.65 -19.74
N SER A 469 -9.95 -12.55 -19.15
CA SER A 469 -10.54 -11.42 -19.87
C SER A 469 -9.55 -10.43 -20.47
N ASN A 470 -8.28 -10.46 -20.06
CA ASN A 470 -7.28 -9.43 -20.33
C ASN A 470 -5.82 -9.91 -20.15
N GLY A 471 -5.60 -11.23 -20.18
CA GLY A 471 -4.30 -11.87 -19.94
C GLY A 471 -3.13 -11.24 -20.68
N PRO A 472 -3.25 -10.97 -22.01
CA PRO A 472 -2.19 -10.34 -22.77
C PRO A 472 -1.80 -8.95 -22.24
N GLU A 473 -2.75 -8.12 -21.79
CA GLU A 473 -2.43 -6.81 -21.20
C GLU A 473 -1.69 -6.97 -19.87
N VAL A 474 -2.07 -7.96 -19.06
CA VAL A 474 -1.38 -8.23 -17.79
C VAL A 474 0.05 -8.67 -18.06
N VAL A 475 0.29 -9.56 -19.03
CA VAL A 475 1.65 -9.95 -19.43
C VAL A 475 2.48 -8.72 -19.83
N LYS A 476 1.91 -7.80 -20.62
CA LYS A 476 2.57 -6.52 -20.97
C LYS A 476 2.92 -5.69 -19.74
N GLN A 477 2.01 -5.58 -18.77
CA GLN A 477 2.25 -4.85 -17.52
C GLN A 477 3.49 -5.37 -16.76
N TYR A 478 3.71 -6.69 -16.79
CA TYR A 478 4.86 -7.37 -16.17
C TYR A 478 6.09 -7.49 -17.07
N SER A 479 6.09 -6.87 -18.25
CA SER A 479 7.17 -6.95 -19.23
C SER A 479 7.88 -5.60 -19.38
N LEU A 480 9.21 -5.62 -19.39
CA LEU A 480 9.99 -4.45 -19.77
C LEU A 480 9.87 -4.22 -21.27
N LYS A 481 9.63 -2.97 -21.68
CA LYS A 481 9.55 -2.57 -23.08
C LYS A 481 10.93 -2.65 -23.72
N GLU A 482 11.01 -3.40 -24.82
CA GLU A 482 12.21 -3.51 -25.64
C GLU A 482 12.67 -2.11 -26.11
N GLY A 483 13.96 -1.84 -26.00
CA GLY A 483 14.56 -0.57 -26.37
C GLY A 483 14.25 0.58 -25.40
N SER A 484 13.64 0.31 -24.24
CA SER A 484 13.43 1.33 -23.21
C SER A 484 14.76 1.95 -22.75
N LEU A 485 14.71 3.20 -22.26
CA LEU A 485 15.91 3.89 -21.75
C LEU A 485 16.61 3.07 -20.65
N PHE A 486 15.83 2.40 -19.81
CA PHE A 486 16.38 1.54 -18.76
C PHE A 486 17.14 0.35 -19.35
N GLU A 487 16.52 -0.41 -20.26
CA GLU A 487 17.16 -1.56 -20.89
C GLU A 487 18.43 -1.18 -21.66
N LYS A 488 18.36 -0.09 -22.44
CA LYS A 488 19.43 0.30 -23.35
C LYS A 488 20.66 0.83 -22.60
N TYR A 489 20.46 1.61 -21.55
CA TYR A 489 21.54 2.38 -20.93
C TYR A 489 21.86 1.97 -19.50
N LEU A 490 20.91 1.40 -18.75
CA LEU A 490 21.05 1.20 -17.31
C LEU A 490 21.16 -0.27 -16.91
N LEU A 491 20.48 -1.16 -17.63
CA LEU A 491 20.40 -2.57 -17.31
C LEU A 491 21.78 -3.24 -17.36
N LYS A 492 22.05 -4.07 -16.34
CA LYS A 492 23.20 -4.97 -16.30
C LYS A 492 22.98 -6.12 -17.27
N LYS A 493 23.80 -6.18 -18.32
CA LYS A 493 23.82 -7.28 -19.29
C LYS A 493 24.75 -8.39 -18.84
#